data_AF-A0A7J2SWH5-F1
#
_entry.id   AF-A0A7J2SWH5-F1
#
_cell.length_a   1.000
_cell.length_b   1.000
_cell.length_c   1.000
_cell.angle_alpha   90.00
_cell.angle_beta   90.00
_cell.angle_gamma   90.00
#
_symmetry.space_group_name_H-M   'P 1'
#
loop_
_entity.id
_entity.type
_entity.pdbx_description
1 polymer ?
#
loop_
_entity_poly.entity_id
_entity_poly.type
_entity_poly.pdbx_seq_one_letter_code
_entity_poly.pdbx_strand_id
1 'polypeptide(L)'
;MVMESRSAVLEGPLGSKPPKPLKSAPDAREGAVGWVKVLDVQLNGIVPGRFRHVIKRYLKRIGLRNAVVEHEPDANPLMLRLVAVARAERPITREQVRKIQHLRAAVEDVLRDAYLKAGHSSRADPEALRLRLAEAEPSLRKVYYAIR
;
A
#
# COMPACT_ATOMS: atom_id res chain seq x y z
N MET A 1 -14.47 -3.90 -38.72
CA MET A 1 -14.91 -2.68 -38.00
C MET A 1 -14.58 -2.91 -36.53
N VAL A 2 -13.48 -2.33 -36.05
CA VAL A 2 -12.94 -2.62 -34.71
C VAL A 2 -13.69 -1.74 -33.70
N MET A 3 -14.43 -2.36 -32.79
CA MET A 3 -15.05 -1.68 -31.66
C MET A 3 -13.98 -1.37 -30.61
N GLU A 4 -13.51 -0.13 -30.57
CA GLU A 4 -12.76 0.41 -29.44
C GLU A 4 -13.70 0.61 -28.25
N SER A 5 -13.68 -0.34 -27.31
CA SER A 5 -14.29 -0.17 -26.00
C SER A 5 -13.44 0.81 -25.19
N ARG A 6 -13.77 2.10 -25.27
CA ARG A 6 -13.22 3.14 -24.39
C ARG A 6 -13.71 2.87 -22.97
N SER A 7 -12.86 2.26 -22.16
CA SER A 7 -13.02 2.20 -20.71
C SER A 7 -13.07 3.64 -20.19
N ALA A 8 -14.21 4.03 -19.64
CA ALA A 8 -14.38 5.29 -18.94
C ALA A 8 -13.51 5.29 -17.68
N VAL A 9 -12.29 5.83 -17.80
CA VAL A 9 -11.48 6.20 -16.65
C VAL A 9 -12.18 7.40 -16.03
N LEU A 10 -12.72 7.22 -14.83
CA LEU A 10 -13.25 8.29 -13.98
C LEU A 10 -12.10 9.23 -13.61
N GLU A 11 -11.79 10.18 -14.49
CA GLU A 11 -10.90 11.30 -14.21
C GLU A 11 -11.62 12.30 -13.31
N GLY A 12 -11.64 12.01 -12.01
CA GLY A 12 -11.98 13.03 -11.02
C GLY A 12 -10.95 14.17 -11.06
N PRO A 13 -11.35 15.44 -10.85
CA PRO A 13 -10.47 16.60 -10.98
C PRO A 13 -9.17 16.47 -10.17
N LEU A 14 -8.11 17.11 -10.65
CA LEU A 14 -6.86 17.35 -9.92
C LEU A 14 -7.22 17.98 -8.55
N GLY A 15 -7.02 17.23 -7.46
CA GLY A 15 -7.41 17.65 -6.09
C GLY A 15 -8.52 16.82 -5.43
N SER A 16 -9.11 15.85 -6.13
CA SER A 16 -10.08 14.92 -5.53
C SER A 16 -9.50 14.17 -4.32
N LYS A 17 -10.24 14.17 -3.19
CA LYS A 17 -9.93 13.38 -1.99
C LYS A 17 -9.87 11.89 -2.34
N PRO A 18 -9.09 11.08 -1.59
CA PRO A 18 -9.16 9.62 -1.74
C PRO A 18 -10.59 9.13 -1.50
N PRO A 19 -11.02 8.05 -2.17
CA PRO A 19 -12.35 7.49 -1.95
C PRO A 19 -12.51 7.05 -0.50
N LYS A 20 -13.72 7.16 0.03
CA LYS A 20 -14.08 6.59 1.33
C LYS A 20 -15.26 5.63 1.15
N PRO A 21 -15.16 4.37 1.62
CA PRO A 21 -13.98 3.75 2.23
C PRO A 21 -12.84 3.55 1.22
N LEU A 22 -11.57 3.56 1.66
CA LEU A 22 -10.39 3.39 0.82
C LEU A 22 -10.42 2.06 0.06
N LYS A 23 -10.98 1.00 0.67
CA LYS A 23 -11.07 -0.33 0.03
C LYS A 23 -11.88 -0.36 -1.27
N SER A 24 -12.70 0.65 -1.52
CA SER A 24 -13.49 0.80 -2.75
C SER A 24 -12.68 1.34 -3.93
N ALA A 25 -11.44 1.77 -3.71
CA ALA A 25 -10.56 2.20 -4.80
C ALA A 25 -10.26 1.01 -5.75
N PRO A 26 -10.19 1.25 -7.07
CA PRO A 26 -9.81 0.21 -8.03
C PRO A 26 -8.39 -0.27 -7.79
N ASP A 27 -8.10 -1.55 -8.06
CA ASP A 27 -6.75 -2.08 -7.90
C ASP A 27 -5.74 -1.40 -8.82
N ALA A 28 -4.52 -1.24 -8.30
CA ALA A 28 -3.39 -0.75 -9.07
C ALA A 28 -2.98 -1.79 -10.13
N ARG A 29 -3.28 -1.48 -11.39
CA ARG A 29 -2.93 -2.26 -12.58
C ARG A 29 -2.18 -1.40 -13.59
N GLU A 30 -1.46 -2.04 -14.50
CA GLU A 30 -0.76 -1.35 -15.58
C GLU A 30 -1.73 -0.46 -16.38
N GLY A 31 -1.32 0.77 -16.67
CA GLY A 31 -2.14 1.75 -17.36
C GLY A 31 -3.16 2.50 -16.48
N ALA A 32 -3.35 2.11 -15.20
CA ALA A 32 -4.30 2.79 -14.33
C ALA A 32 -3.86 4.24 -14.01
N VAL A 33 -4.83 5.14 -13.90
CA VAL A 33 -4.68 6.56 -13.56
C VAL A 33 -5.68 6.92 -12.46
N GLY A 34 -5.35 7.90 -11.62
CA GLY A 34 -6.21 8.36 -10.53
C GLY A 34 -5.95 7.63 -9.21
N TRP A 35 -6.95 7.56 -8.34
CA TRP A 35 -6.82 6.87 -7.06
C TRP A 35 -6.87 5.35 -7.25
N VAL A 36 -5.81 4.68 -6.81
CA VAL A 36 -5.68 3.23 -6.91
C VAL A 36 -5.38 2.59 -5.55
N LYS A 37 -5.90 1.39 -5.35
CA LYS A 37 -5.61 0.53 -4.20
C LYS A 37 -4.34 -0.26 -4.44
N VAL A 38 -3.36 -0.07 -3.57
CA VAL A 38 -2.04 -0.72 -3.68
C VAL A 38 -1.85 -1.81 -2.64
N LEU A 39 -2.54 -1.73 -1.50
CA LEU A 39 -2.51 -2.73 -0.42
C LEU A 39 -3.91 -2.89 0.15
N ASP A 40 -4.29 -4.12 0.44
CA ASP A 40 -5.56 -4.44 1.07
C ASP A 40 -5.44 -5.79 1.82
N VAL A 41 -4.99 -5.75 3.06
CA VAL A 41 -4.64 -6.96 3.84
C VAL A 41 -5.44 -7.01 5.14
N GLN A 42 -6.02 -8.17 5.43
CA GLN A 42 -6.74 -8.41 6.68
C GLN A 42 -5.75 -8.69 7.82
N LEU A 43 -6.04 -8.19 9.02
CA LEU A 43 -5.16 -8.26 10.18
C LEU A 43 -5.95 -8.26 11.49
N ASN A 44 -5.36 -8.87 12.52
CA ASN A 44 -6.00 -9.07 13.82
C ASN A 44 -5.73 -7.94 14.84
N GLY A 45 -5.20 -6.79 14.40
CA GLY A 45 -5.12 -5.58 15.22
C GLY A 45 -4.20 -4.49 14.69
N ILE A 46 -4.31 -3.27 15.20
CA ILE A 46 -3.69 -2.05 14.64
C ILE A 46 -2.16 -2.17 14.55
N VAL A 47 -1.60 -2.01 13.34
CA VAL A 47 -0.14 -2.01 13.13
C VAL A 47 0.50 -0.70 13.64
N PRO A 48 1.79 -0.72 14.04
CA PRO A 48 2.49 0.48 14.48
C PRO A 48 2.47 1.62 13.46
N GLY A 49 2.46 2.87 13.95
CA GLY A 49 2.50 4.06 13.08
C GLY A 49 3.73 4.09 12.16
N ARG A 50 4.89 3.66 12.67
CA ARG A 50 6.13 3.53 11.88
C ARG A 50 5.99 2.53 10.73
N PHE A 51 5.25 1.45 10.92
CA PHE A 51 4.96 0.46 9.87
C PHE A 51 4.22 1.10 8.70
N ARG A 52 3.14 1.87 8.99
CA ARG A 52 2.40 2.64 7.98
C ARG A 52 3.27 3.68 7.29
N HIS A 53 4.18 4.32 8.03
CA HIS A 53 5.11 5.30 7.44
C HIS A 53 6.09 4.66 6.47
N VAL A 54 6.61 3.46 6.77
CA VAL A 54 7.47 2.70 5.84
C VAL A 54 6.73 2.41 4.54
N ILE A 55 5.46 1.99 4.60
CA ILE A 55 4.61 1.78 3.41
C ILE A 55 4.46 3.08 2.61
N LYS A 56 4.05 4.19 3.25
CA LYS A 56 3.90 5.50 2.58
C LYS A 56 5.20 5.94 1.91
N ARG A 57 6.33 5.73 2.58
CA ARG A 57 7.66 6.10 2.06
C ARG A 57 8.03 5.27 0.84
N TYR A 58 7.81 3.96 0.88
CA TYR A 58 8.03 3.09 -0.28
C TYR A 58 7.20 3.54 -1.49
N LEU A 59 5.89 3.77 -1.29
CA LEU A 59 4.99 4.25 -2.34
C LEU A 59 5.48 5.56 -2.96
N LYS A 60 5.90 6.52 -2.12
CA LYS A 60 6.50 7.78 -2.59
C LYS A 60 7.76 7.54 -3.42
N ARG A 61 8.62 6.59 -3.05
CA ARG A 61 9.87 6.28 -3.78
C ARG A 61 9.61 5.67 -5.15
N ILE A 62 8.58 4.84 -5.28
CA ILE A 62 8.22 4.21 -6.56
C ILE A 62 7.37 5.12 -7.45
N GLY A 63 7.18 6.40 -7.08
CA GLY A 63 6.47 7.40 -7.87
C GLY A 63 4.98 7.55 -7.57
N LEU A 64 4.43 6.78 -6.62
CA LEU A 64 3.04 6.87 -6.20
C LEU A 64 2.91 7.83 -5.02
N ARG A 65 2.76 9.12 -5.35
CA ARG A 65 2.67 10.21 -4.36
C ARG A 65 1.26 10.26 -3.74
N ASN A 66 1.13 11.03 -2.66
CA ASN A 66 -0.14 11.23 -1.94
C ASN A 66 -0.77 9.92 -1.39
N ALA A 67 0.09 8.99 -0.95
CA ALA A 67 -0.36 7.73 -0.38
C ALA A 67 -1.06 7.89 0.97
N VAL A 68 -2.22 7.28 1.10
CA VAL A 68 -3.00 7.17 2.34
C VAL A 68 -2.97 5.72 2.77
N VAL A 69 -2.72 5.49 4.06
CA VAL A 69 -2.60 4.15 4.66
C VAL A 69 -3.36 4.18 5.97
N GLU A 70 -4.46 3.45 6.03
CA GLU A 70 -5.41 3.46 7.14
C GLU A 70 -5.87 2.04 7.49
N HIS A 71 -6.41 1.91 8.70
CA HIS A 71 -7.12 0.71 9.10
C HIS A 71 -8.60 0.93 8.86
N GLU A 72 -9.25 -0.01 8.18
CA GLU A 72 -10.69 -0.02 7.98
C GLU A 72 -11.33 -1.22 8.66
N PRO A 73 -12.60 -1.12 9.10
CA PRO A 73 -13.35 -2.28 9.55
C PRO A 73 -13.46 -3.34 8.44
N ASP A 74 -13.19 -4.58 8.81
CA ASP A 74 -13.43 -5.73 7.96
C ASP A 74 -14.88 -6.23 8.07
N ALA A 75 -15.29 -7.16 7.20
CA ALA A 75 -16.58 -7.83 7.34
C ALA A 75 -16.66 -8.66 8.64
N ASN A 76 -15.52 -9.22 9.07
CA ASN A 76 -15.40 -9.83 10.39
C ASN A 76 -15.14 -8.74 11.44
N PRO A 77 -16.02 -8.55 12.45
CA PRO A 77 -15.87 -7.50 13.46
C PRO A 77 -14.64 -7.66 14.36
N LEU A 78 -14.03 -8.85 14.42
CA LEU A 78 -12.80 -9.12 15.16
C LEU A 78 -11.54 -8.79 14.35
N MET A 79 -11.69 -8.42 13.08
CA MET A 79 -10.60 -8.18 12.15
C MET A 79 -10.65 -6.76 11.61
N LEU A 80 -9.48 -6.26 11.22
CA LEU A 80 -9.30 -5.00 10.53
C LEU A 80 -8.70 -5.27 9.15
N ARG A 81 -8.72 -4.25 8.29
CA ARG A 81 -7.98 -4.24 7.03
C ARG A 81 -6.98 -3.10 7.04
N LEU A 82 -5.73 -3.36 6.69
CA LEU A 82 -4.75 -2.32 6.37
C LEU A 82 -4.89 -2.02 4.88
N VAL A 83 -5.47 -0.87 4.59
CA VAL A 83 -5.70 -0.44 3.21
C VAL A 83 -4.73 0.69 2.89
N ALA A 84 -4.03 0.57 1.78
CA ALA A 84 -3.26 1.66 1.21
C ALA A 84 -3.79 2.03 -0.17
N VAL A 85 -4.02 3.32 -0.37
CA VAL A 85 -4.33 3.90 -1.67
C VAL A 85 -3.30 4.97 -2.02
N ALA A 86 -3.05 5.15 -3.31
CA ALA A 86 -2.19 6.21 -3.80
C ALA A 86 -2.78 6.82 -5.08
N ARG A 87 -2.43 8.08 -5.35
CA ARG A 87 -2.87 8.75 -6.58
C ARG A 87 -1.80 8.58 -7.65
N ALA A 88 -2.17 7.91 -8.74
CA ALA A 88 -1.39 7.82 -9.96
C ALA A 88 -1.70 9.03 -10.85
N GLU A 89 -0.81 10.03 -10.87
CA GLU A 89 -0.91 11.18 -11.78
C GLU A 89 -0.57 10.83 -13.23
N ARG A 90 0.14 9.71 -13.42
CA ARG A 90 0.51 9.14 -14.72
C ARG A 90 0.11 7.67 -14.75
N PRO A 91 -0.08 7.07 -15.93
CA PRO A 91 -0.38 5.65 -16.06
C PRO A 91 0.65 4.80 -15.30
N ILE A 92 0.16 3.89 -14.46
CA ILE A 92 1.02 2.98 -13.69
C ILE A 92 1.81 2.10 -14.66
N THR A 93 3.13 2.05 -14.48
CA THR A 93 4.01 1.22 -15.30
C THR A 93 4.04 -0.22 -14.80
N ARG A 94 4.41 -1.15 -15.68
CA ARG A 94 4.63 -2.56 -15.31
C ARG A 94 5.62 -2.74 -14.15
N GLU A 95 6.66 -1.92 -14.10
CA GLU A 95 7.64 -1.93 -13.01
C GLU A 95 7.02 -1.48 -11.68
N GLN A 96 6.17 -0.46 -11.70
CA GLN A 96 5.44 -0.04 -10.50
C GLN A 96 4.48 -1.14 -10.01
N VAL A 97 3.82 -1.87 -10.91
CA VAL A 97 2.98 -3.03 -10.55
C VAL A 97 3.82 -4.09 -9.84
N ARG A 98 4.99 -4.46 -10.36
CA ARG A 98 5.90 -5.42 -9.71
C ARG A 98 6.31 -4.95 -8.32
N LYS A 99 6.66 -3.68 -8.17
CA LYS A 99 6.99 -3.08 -6.87
C LYS A 99 5.81 -3.08 -5.90
N ILE A 100 4.58 -2.84 -6.37
CA ILE A 100 3.36 -2.95 -5.56
C ILE A 100 3.13 -4.41 -5.12
N GLN A 101 3.36 -5.39 -6.00
CA GLN A 101 3.26 -6.81 -5.64
C GLN A 101 4.30 -7.19 -4.58
N HIS A 102 5.54 -6.71 -4.72
CA HIS A 102 6.59 -6.89 -3.69
C HIS A 102 6.19 -6.26 -2.35
N LEU A 103 5.57 -5.08 -2.36
CA LEU A 103 5.02 -4.46 -1.16
C LEU A 103 3.98 -5.35 -0.47
N ARG A 104 3.03 -5.91 -1.22
CA ARG A 104 1.98 -6.79 -0.68
C ARG A 104 2.60 -8.01 0.00
N ALA A 105 3.51 -8.71 -0.70
CA ALA A 105 4.21 -9.87 -0.16
C ALA A 105 5.03 -9.53 1.10
N ALA A 106 5.79 -8.43 1.07
CA ALA A 106 6.60 -8.02 2.22
C ALA A 106 5.76 -7.65 3.46
N VAL A 107 4.60 -7.02 3.26
CA VAL A 107 3.67 -6.72 4.36
C VAL A 107 3.08 -8.01 4.92
N GLU A 108 2.59 -8.91 4.08
CA GLU A 108 2.01 -10.19 4.50
C GLU A 108 3.02 -11.04 5.28
N ASP A 109 4.27 -11.10 4.81
CA ASP A 109 5.35 -11.83 5.48
C ASP A 109 5.62 -11.28 6.88
N VAL A 110 5.77 -9.96 7.02
CA VAL A 110 6.08 -9.36 8.34
C VAL A 110 4.89 -9.48 9.29
N LEU A 111 3.66 -9.39 8.79
CA LEU A 111 2.46 -9.62 9.60
C LEU A 111 2.36 -11.08 10.05
N ARG A 112 2.68 -12.03 9.15
CA ARG A 112 2.75 -13.46 9.49
C ARG A 112 3.80 -13.72 10.55
N ASP A 113 5.00 -13.16 10.41
CA ASP A 113 6.08 -13.27 11.39
C ASP A 113 5.65 -12.72 12.77
N ALA A 114 4.96 -11.57 12.79
CA ALA A 114 4.44 -10.98 14.01
C ALA A 114 3.36 -11.86 14.68
N TYR A 115 2.47 -12.45 13.87
CA TYR A 115 1.46 -13.37 14.36
C TYR A 115 2.08 -14.65 14.93
N LEU A 116 3.03 -15.26 14.24
CA LEU A 116 3.69 -16.48 14.71
C LEU A 116 4.50 -16.26 16.01
N LYS A 117 5.13 -15.10 16.16
CA LYS A 117 5.99 -14.81 17.33
C LYS A 117 5.22 -14.26 18.53
N ALA A 118 4.18 -13.46 18.29
CA ALA A 118 3.53 -12.69 19.34
C ALA A 118 1.99 -12.67 19.26
N GLY A 119 1.40 -13.42 18.33
CA GLY A 119 -0.04 -13.60 18.19
C GLY A 119 -0.81 -12.39 17.65
N HIS A 120 -0.15 -11.25 17.37
CA HIS A 120 -0.88 -10.01 17.09
C HIS A 120 -0.12 -9.02 16.18
N SER A 121 -0.85 -8.44 15.22
CA SER A 121 -0.33 -7.53 14.18
C SER A 121 0.26 -6.22 14.73
N SER A 122 -0.09 -5.81 15.95
CA SER A 122 0.52 -4.64 16.62
C SER A 122 2.01 -4.82 16.94
N ARG A 123 2.51 -6.06 16.92
CA ARG A 123 3.92 -6.40 17.12
C ARG A 123 4.73 -6.44 15.82
N ALA A 124 4.12 -6.09 14.68
CA ALA A 124 4.79 -6.05 13.39
C ALA A 124 5.99 -5.11 13.42
N ASP A 125 7.16 -5.63 13.05
CA ASP A 125 8.41 -4.89 13.06
C ASP A 125 8.53 -3.98 11.82
N PRO A 126 8.49 -2.64 11.99
CA PRO A 126 8.65 -1.71 10.88
C PRO A 126 10.02 -1.81 10.20
N GLU A 127 11.05 -2.22 10.94
CA GLU A 127 12.41 -2.32 10.42
C GLU A 127 12.58 -3.56 9.55
N ALA A 128 12.02 -4.69 9.96
CA ALA A 128 11.91 -5.88 9.11
C ALA A 128 11.20 -5.56 7.79
N LEU A 129 10.08 -4.81 7.83
CA LEU A 129 9.41 -4.37 6.61
C LEU A 129 10.31 -3.48 5.75
N ARG A 130 10.99 -2.50 6.36
CA ARG A 130 11.88 -1.59 5.63
C ARG A 130 12.98 -2.35 4.89
N LEU A 131 13.61 -3.32 5.56
CA LEU A 131 14.70 -4.11 4.99
C LEU A 131 14.22 -4.95 3.80
N ARG A 132 13.09 -5.65 3.92
CA ARG A 132 12.49 -6.43 2.82
C ARG A 132 12.12 -5.54 1.62
N LEU A 133 11.55 -4.36 1.86
CA LEU A 133 11.23 -3.41 0.78
C LEU A 133 12.48 -2.82 0.12
N ALA A 134 13.62 -2.77 0.83
CA ALA A 134 14.87 -2.26 0.31
C ALA A 134 15.56 -3.20 -0.68
N GLU A 135 15.10 -4.44 -0.82
CA GLU A 135 15.51 -5.37 -1.88
C GLU A 135 15.04 -4.88 -3.25
N ALA A 136 13.79 -4.42 -3.34
CA ALA A 136 13.20 -3.87 -4.57
C ALA A 136 13.45 -2.36 -4.75
N GLU A 137 13.68 -1.61 -3.65
CA GLU A 137 13.94 -0.17 -3.68
C GLU A 137 15.11 0.20 -2.75
N PRO A 138 16.37 0.08 -3.23
CA PRO A 138 17.57 0.25 -2.41
C PRO A 138 17.70 1.62 -1.71
N SER A 139 17.00 2.65 -2.19
CA SER A 139 16.96 3.96 -1.54
C SER A 139 16.35 3.92 -0.12
N LEU A 140 15.66 2.84 0.23
CA LEU A 140 15.16 2.59 1.59
C LEU A 140 16.22 2.06 2.56
N ARG A 141 17.41 1.61 2.09
CA ARG A 141 18.47 1.06 2.97
C ARG A 141 18.97 2.05 4.02
N LYS A 142 18.93 3.36 3.73
CA LYS A 142 19.27 4.40 4.71
C LYS A 142 18.24 4.38 5.84
N VAL A 143 18.71 4.08 7.06
CA VAL A 143 17.94 4.20 8.30
C VAL A 143 17.67 5.68 8.53
N TYR A 144 16.39 6.06 8.63
CA TYR A 144 16.00 7.44 8.97
C TYR A 144 15.42 7.56 10.37
N TYR A 145 15.19 6.45 11.07
CA TYR A 145 14.81 6.43 12.48
C TYR A 145 16.03 6.20 13.36
N ALA A 146 17.07 7.02 13.20
CA ALA A 146 17.97 7.22 14.33
C ALA A 146 17.13 7.99 15.35
N ILE A 147 16.63 7.27 16.37
CA ILE A 147 16.07 7.89 17.56
C ILE A 147 17.19 8.77 18.12
N ARG A 148 16.99 10.10 18.09
CA ARG A 148 17.65 11.00 19.04
C ARG A 148 16.75 11.14 20.24
#